data_AF-A0A850CR65-F1
#
_entry.id   AF-A0A850CR65-F1
#
_cell.length_a   1.000
_cell.length_b   1.000
_cell.length_c   1.000
_cell.angle_alpha   90.00
_cell.angle_beta   90.00
_cell.angle_gamma   90.00
#
_symmetry.space_group_name_H-M   'P 1'
#
loop_
_entity.id
_entity.type
_entity.pdbx_description
1 polymer ?
#
loop_
_entity_poly.entity_id
_entity_poly.type
_entity_poly.pdbx_seq_one_letter_code
_entity_poly.pdbx_strand_id
1 'polypeptide(L)'
;SFVGSVVGAGLLLVLPATAFRAIVPVLILIALVLVLAGPRIQARAHPEGADTRPPAWHAPAIGAGVFVAGVYGGYFGAAQGVLLMGLFSALSLEPLQRLNGYKNVLSLIVNFVAATVFVLFAREHIDWLVVLLIAVGAFIGGIIGARVGRRIPPNALRALIIAIGLVAIVKLVWFP
;
A
#
# COMPACT_ATOMS: atom_id res chain seq x y z
N SER A 1 2.13 -8.67 -8.99
CA SER A 1 2.36 -7.23 -8.76
C SER A 1 2.62 -6.47 -10.03
N PHE A 2 3.64 -6.81 -10.84
CA PHE A 2 4.00 -6.05 -12.05
C PHE A 2 2.81 -5.72 -12.97
N VAL A 3 2.10 -6.75 -13.45
CA VAL A 3 0.93 -6.56 -14.34
C VAL A 3 -0.16 -5.72 -13.65
N GLY A 4 -0.44 -6.02 -12.37
CA GLY A 4 -1.39 -5.24 -11.57
C GLY A 4 -1.00 -3.76 -11.49
N SER A 5 0.27 -3.45 -11.21
CA SER A 5 0.74 -2.06 -11.12
C SER A 5 0.70 -1.32 -12.45
N VAL A 6 0.95 -2.00 -13.58
CA VAL A 6 0.76 -1.38 -14.91
C VAL A 6 -0.70 -0.99 -15.10
N VAL A 7 -1.64 -1.90 -14.79
CA VAL A 7 -3.08 -1.63 -14.87
C VAL A 7 -3.48 -0.49 -13.92
N GLY A 8 -3.02 -0.53 -12.66
CA GLY A 8 -3.31 0.48 -11.65
C GLY A 8 -2.80 1.87 -12.03
N ALA A 9 -1.54 1.98 -12.46
CA ALA A 9 -0.95 3.24 -12.89
C ALA A 9 -1.62 3.76 -14.17
N GLY A 10 -1.91 2.87 -15.12
CA GLY A 10 -2.65 3.21 -16.34
C GLY A 10 -4.06 3.74 -16.05
N LEU A 11 -4.78 3.12 -15.10
CA LEU A 11 -6.09 3.62 -14.65
C LEU A 11 -5.98 5.06 -14.13
N LEU A 12 -4.92 5.41 -13.40
CA LEU A 12 -4.76 6.77 -12.90
C LEU A 12 -4.55 7.79 -14.02
N LEU A 13 -3.87 7.41 -15.11
CA LEU A 13 -3.66 8.27 -16.27
C LEU A 13 -4.91 8.46 -17.12
N VAL A 14 -5.78 7.44 -17.19
CA VAL A 14 -6.99 7.48 -18.02
C VAL A 14 -8.19 8.07 -17.28
N LEU A 15 -8.25 7.94 -15.96
CA LEU A 15 -9.37 8.47 -15.18
C LEU A 15 -9.35 10.01 -15.14
N PRO A 16 -10.49 10.68 -15.37
CA PRO A 16 -10.56 12.13 -15.30
C PRO A 16 -10.23 12.63 -13.88
N ALA A 17 -9.65 13.82 -13.79
CA ALA A 17 -9.24 14.42 -12.52
C ALA A 17 -10.40 14.55 -11.51
N THR A 18 -11.64 14.69 -11.99
CA THR A 18 -12.85 14.70 -11.16
C THR A 18 -13.11 13.35 -10.50
N ALA A 19 -12.92 12.24 -11.22
CA ALA A 19 -13.03 10.89 -10.66
C ALA A 19 -11.97 10.66 -9.59
N PHE A 20 -10.72 11.09 -9.83
CA PHE A 20 -9.66 10.99 -8.82
C PHE A 20 -10.02 11.75 -7.53
N ARG A 21 -10.48 13.01 -7.64
CA ARG A 21 -10.89 13.80 -6.47
C ARG A 21 -12.00 13.15 -5.66
N ALA A 22 -12.95 12.47 -6.31
CA ALA A 22 -14.03 11.76 -5.64
C ALA A 22 -13.56 10.43 -5.02
N ILE A 23 -12.62 9.72 -5.66
CA ILE A 23 -12.14 8.41 -5.23
C ILE A 23 -11.13 8.51 -4.09
N VAL A 24 -10.26 9.53 -4.08
CA VAL A 24 -9.18 9.67 -3.08
C VAL A 24 -9.68 9.64 -1.63
N PRO A 25 -10.73 10.36 -1.19
CA PRO A 25 -11.24 10.27 0.18
C PRO A 25 -11.63 8.85 0.57
N VAL A 26 -12.29 8.14 -0.35
CA VAL A 26 -12.72 6.75 -0.14
C VAL A 26 -11.51 5.84 -0.01
N LEU A 27 -10.48 6.02 -0.85
CA LEU A 27 -9.24 5.25 -0.75
C LEU A 27 -8.46 5.54 0.53
N ILE A 28 -8.42 6.79 1.00
CA ILE A 28 -7.82 7.13 2.30
C ILE A 28 -8.59 6.42 3.41
N LEU A 29 -9.93 6.47 3.39
CA LEU A 29 -10.76 5.80 4.40
C LEU A 29 -10.52 4.29 4.41
N ILE A 30 -10.47 3.65 3.25
CA ILE A 30 -10.14 2.22 3.11
C ILE A 30 -8.75 1.93 3.68
N ALA A 31 -7.74 2.76 3.35
CA ALA A 31 -6.39 2.61 3.89
C ALA A 31 -6.37 2.72 5.42
N LEU A 32 -7.11 3.66 6.02
CA LEU A 32 -7.23 3.80 7.47
C LEU A 32 -7.89 2.58 8.12
N VAL A 33 -8.97 2.07 7.53
CA VAL A 33 -9.65 0.86 7.99
C VAL A 33 -8.70 -0.34 7.91
N LEU A 34 -7.95 -0.49 6.83
CA LEU A 34 -6.96 -1.55 6.67
C LEU A 34 -5.84 -1.45 7.70
N VAL A 35 -5.34 -0.25 7.99
CA VAL A 35 -4.32 -0.02 9.04
C VAL A 35 -4.86 -0.41 10.42
N LEU A 36 -6.12 -0.11 10.72
CA LEU A 36 -6.79 -0.48 11.98
C LEU A 36 -7.06 -1.99 12.09
N ALA A 37 -7.52 -2.61 11.00
CA ALA A 37 -7.86 -4.01 10.95
C ALA A 37 -6.62 -4.91 10.79
N GLY A 38 -5.53 -4.40 10.22
CA GLY A 38 -4.33 -5.13 9.86
C GLY A 38 -3.77 -6.03 10.96
N PRO A 39 -3.62 -5.57 12.22
CA PRO A 39 -3.16 -6.42 13.31
C PRO A 39 -4.12 -7.57 13.64
N ARG A 40 -5.44 -7.34 13.57
CA ARG A 40 -6.46 -8.38 13.82
C ARG A 40 -6.53 -9.38 12.67
N ILE A 41 -6.38 -8.90 11.44
CA ILE A 41 -6.32 -9.75 10.24
C ILE A 41 -5.10 -10.67 10.34
N GLN A 42 -3.92 -10.10 10.62
CA GLN A 42 -2.69 -10.89 10.78
C GLN A 42 -2.81 -11.89 11.95
N ALA A 43 -3.32 -11.47 13.12
CA ALA A 43 -3.46 -12.36 14.27
C ALA A 43 -4.40 -13.55 14.03
N ARG A 44 -5.51 -13.36 13.31
CA ARG A 44 -6.46 -14.45 13.01
C ARG A 44 -5.98 -15.40 11.90
N ALA A 45 -5.09 -14.90 11.07
CA ALA A 45 -4.61 -15.61 9.90
C ALA A 45 -3.41 -16.53 10.19
N HIS A 46 -2.85 -16.47 11.41
CA HIS A 46 -1.84 -17.42 11.89
C HIS A 46 -2.43 -18.43 12.89
N PRO A 47 -3.13 -19.49 12.44
CA PRO A 47 -3.29 -20.68 13.26
C PRO A 47 -1.91 -21.36 13.37
N GLU A 48 -1.36 -21.38 14.58
CA GLU A 48 -0.17 -22.18 14.90
C GLU A 48 -0.48 -23.65 14.57
N GLY A 49 0.28 -24.25 13.64
CA GLY A 49 0.36 -25.73 13.52
C GLY A 49 -0.36 -26.43 12.36
N ALA A 50 -0.69 -25.78 11.24
CA ALA A 50 -1.22 -26.50 10.07
C ALA A 50 -0.12 -27.03 9.14
N ASP A 51 0.40 -28.22 9.43
CA ASP A 51 1.41 -28.93 8.62
C ASP A 51 0.75 -29.68 7.44
N THR A 52 -0.09 -28.98 6.66
CA THR A 52 -0.85 -29.56 5.54
C THR A 52 -0.40 -29.00 4.21
N ARG A 53 -0.19 -29.90 3.22
CA ARG A 53 0.06 -29.50 1.82
C ARG A 53 -0.99 -28.48 1.37
N PRO A 54 -0.60 -27.32 0.85
CA PRO A 54 -1.57 -26.31 0.44
C PRO A 54 -2.43 -26.86 -0.69
N PRO A 55 -3.78 -26.85 -0.57
CA PRO A 55 -4.65 -27.30 -1.64
C PRO A 55 -4.46 -26.47 -2.92
N ALA A 56 -4.74 -27.07 -4.08
CA ALA A 56 -4.39 -26.54 -5.41
C ALA A 56 -4.91 -25.12 -5.71
N TRP A 57 -5.94 -24.65 -5.01
CA TRP A 57 -6.49 -23.29 -5.15
C TRP A 57 -5.66 -22.20 -4.46
N HIS A 58 -4.68 -22.55 -3.62
CA HIS A 58 -3.85 -21.59 -2.88
C HIS A 58 -2.97 -20.73 -3.81
N ALA A 59 -2.25 -21.35 -4.74
CA ALA A 59 -1.38 -20.65 -5.67
C ALA A 59 -2.13 -19.62 -6.53
N PRO A 60 -3.28 -19.95 -7.17
CA PRO A 60 -4.04 -18.95 -7.92
C PRO A 60 -4.67 -17.88 -7.02
N ALA A 61 -5.09 -18.21 -5.78
CA ALA A 61 -5.61 -17.21 -4.85
C ALA A 61 -4.56 -16.18 -4.43
N ILE A 62 -3.32 -16.61 -4.13
CA ILE A 62 -2.20 -15.70 -3.85
C ILE A 62 -1.89 -14.86 -5.10
N GLY A 63 -1.85 -15.48 -6.28
CA GLY A 63 -1.62 -14.76 -7.54
C GLY A 63 -2.64 -13.66 -7.80
N ALA A 64 -3.93 -13.97 -7.62
CA ALA A 64 -5.03 -13.02 -7.76
C ALA A 64 -4.94 -11.90 -6.72
N GLY A 65 -4.71 -12.23 -5.45
CA GLY A 65 -4.57 -11.23 -4.39
C GLY A 65 -3.37 -10.29 -4.61
N VAL A 66 -2.23 -10.84 -5.05
CA VAL A 66 -1.03 -10.07 -5.40
C VAL A 66 -1.25 -9.21 -6.64
N PHE A 67 -2.07 -9.66 -7.60
CA PHE A 67 -2.50 -8.85 -8.74
C PHE A 67 -3.36 -7.68 -8.28
N VAL A 68 -4.43 -7.92 -7.51
CA VAL A 68 -5.32 -6.89 -6.97
C VAL A 68 -4.57 -5.88 -6.11
N ALA A 69 -3.69 -6.35 -5.21
CA ALA A 69 -2.83 -5.47 -4.41
C ALA A 69 -1.87 -4.64 -5.30
N GLY A 70 -1.43 -5.20 -6.42
CA GLY A 70 -0.66 -4.48 -7.44
C GLY A 70 -1.45 -3.40 -8.14
N VAL A 71 -2.71 -3.66 -8.54
CA VAL A 71 -3.61 -2.65 -9.15
C VAL A 71 -3.86 -1.50 -8.19
N TYR A 72 -4.27 -1.83 -6.96
CA TYR A 72 -4.48 -0.83 -5.92
C TYR A 72 -3.20 -0.04 -5.62
N GLY A 73 -2.08 -0.74 -5.54
CA GLY A 73 -0.77 -0.15 -5.28
C GLY A 73 -0.28 0.78 -6.38
N GLY A 74 -0.49 0.42 -7.65
CA GLY A 74 -0.12 1.24 -8.80
C GLY A 74 -1.01 2.47 -8.98
N TYR A 75 -2.27 2.39 -8.53
CA TYR A 75 -3.21 3.52 -8.55
C TYR A 75 -3.01 4.47 -7.37
N PHE A 76 -2.93 3.97 -6.13
CA PHE A 76 -2.91 4.82 -4.92
C PHE A 76 -1.76 4.54 -3.95
N GLY A 77 -1.31 3.29 -3.84
CA GLY A 77 -0.11 2.93 -3.07
C GLY A 77 -0.25 2.94 -1.54
N ALA A 78 -1.20 3.69 -0.96
CA ALA A 78 -1.30 3.85 0.50
C ALA A 78 -1.67 2.54 1.21
N ALA A 79 -0.97 2.18 2.29
CA ALA A 79 -1.22 0.95 3.06
C ALA A 79 -1.16 -0.36 2.24
N GLN A 80 -0.59 -0.38 1.02
CA GLN A 80 -0.43 -1.58 0.20
C GLN A 80 0.31 -2.71 0.94
N GLY A 81 1.30 -2.35 1.76
CA GLY A 81 2.03 -3.33 2.57
C GLY A 81 1.11 -4.09 3.53
N VAL A 82 0.08 -3.45 4.08
CA VAL A 82 -0.90 -4.09 4.97
C VAL A 82 -1.79 -5.06 4.20
N LEU A 83 -2.20 -4.70 2.98
CA LEU A 83 -2.94 -5.59 2.08
C LEU A 83 -2.14 -6.86 1.76
N LEU A 84 -0.88 -6.69 1.35
CA LEU A 84 0.01 -7.82 1.04
C LEU A 84 0.26 -8.69 2.27
N MET A 85 0.52 -8.09 3.44
CA MET A 85 0.70 -8.86 4.68
C MET A 85 -0.58 -9.57 5.10
N GLY A 86 -1.76 -8.94 4.98
CA GLY A 86 -3.03 -9.58 5.26
C GLY A 86 -3.31 -10.76 4.33
N LEU A 87 -3.03 -10.60 3.04
CA LEU A 87 -3.11 -11.68 2.05
C LEU A 87 -2.17 -12.83 2.38
N PHE A 88 -0.90 -12.52 2.67
CA PHE A 88 0.10 -13.53 2.95
C PHE A 88 -0.15 -14.24 4.27
N SER A 89 -0.50 -13.53 5.34
CA SER A 89 -0.89 -14.18 6.58
C SER A 89 -2.09 -15.09 6.36
N ALA A 90 -3.08 -14.70 5.54
CA ALA A 90 -4.29 -15.51 5.31
C ALA A 90 -4.06 -16.76 4.47
N LEU A 91 -3.07 -16.76 3.58
CA LEU A 91 -2.89 -17.81 2.57
C LEU A 91 -1.54 -18.53 2.65
N SER A 92 -0.62 -18.09 3.52
CA SER A 92 0.73 -18.63 3.64
C SER A 92 1.10 -18.87 5.10
N LEU A 93 1.75 -20.02 5.34
CA LEU A 93 2.25 -20.45 6.64
C LEU A 93 3.74 -20.10 6.82
N GLU A 94 4.34 -19.39 5.87
CA GLU A 94 5.75 -18.99 5.95
C GLU A 94 5.98 -18.02 7.13
N PRO A 95 7.19 -18.02 7.72
CA PRO A 95 7.55 -17.09 8.78
C PRO A 95 7.32 -15.64 8.35
N LEU A 96 6.79 -14.81 9.26
CA LEU A 96 6.53 -13.39 9.04
C LEU A 96 7.70 -12.63 8.43
N GLN A 97 8.94 -13.00 8.76
CA GLN A 97 10.14 -12.41 8.21
C GLN A 97 10.27 -12.62 6.69
N ARG A 98 9.94 -13.81 6.19
CA ARG A 98 9.94 -14.11 4.75
C ARG A 98 8.81 -13.38 4.03
N LEU A 99 7.61 -13.39 4.62
CA LEU A 99 6.45 -12.67 4.08
C LEU A 99 6.73 -11.17 3.97
N ASN A 100 7.40 -10.60 4.97
CA ASN A 100 7.84 -9.20 4.94
C ASN A 100 8.89 -8.93 3.83
N GLY A 101 9.78 -9.89 3.57
CA GLY A 101 10.68 -9.86 2.41
C GLY A 101 9.93 -9.81 1.09
N TYR A 102 8.98 -10.72 0.87
CA TYR A 102 8.14 -10.72 -0.34
C TYR A 102 7.35 -9.43 -0.49
N LYS A 103 6.72 -8.95 0.59
CA LYS A 103 6.01 -7.67 0.62
C LYS A 103 6.91 -6.53 0.13
N ASN A 104 8.14 -6.44 0.62
CA ASN A 104 9.05 -5.36 0.25
C ASN A 104 9.44 -5.43 -1.23
N VAL A 105 9.79 -6.61 -1.75
CA VAL A 105 10.13 -6.79 -3.17
C VAL A 105 8.94 -6.45 -4.07
N LEU A 106 7.75 -6.98 -3.74
CA LEU A 106 6.53 -6.70 -4.51
C LEU A 106 6.15 -5.21 -4.44
N SER A 107 6.31 -4.57 -3.28
CA SER A 107 6.07 -3.14 -3.15
C SER A 107 7.06 -2.31 -3.95
N LEU A 108 8.34 -2.71 -3.98
CA LEU A 108 9.35 -2.07 -4.81
C LEU A 108 8.98 -2.15 -6.29
N ILE A 109 8.56 -3.34 -6.77
CA ILE A 109 8.11 -3.53 -8.16
C ILE A 109 6.94 -2.60 -8.47
N VAL A 110 5.93 -2.53 -7.61
CA VAL A 110 4.76 -1.67 -7.84
C VAL A 110 5.16 -0.20 -7.93
N ASN A 111 5.96 0.29 -6.97
CA ASN A 111 6.41 1.68 -6.96
C ASN A 111 7.28 2.01 -8.18
N PHE A 112 8.20 1.11 -8.54
CA PHE A 112 9.07 1.29 -9.70
C PHE A 112 8.28 1.34 -11.01
N VAL A 113 7.31 0.43 -11.18
CA VAL A 113 6.43 0.40 -12.36
C VAL A 113 5.58 1.65 -12.42
N ALA A 114 4.94 2.05 -11.32
CA ALA A 114 4.13 3.25 -11.27
C ALA A 114 4.96 4.49 -11.64
N ALA A 115 6.13 4.68 -10.99
CA ALA A 115 7.04 5.79 -11.30
C ALA A 115 7.46 5.80 -12.78
N THR A 116 7.82 4.64 -13.34
CA THR A 116 8.19 4.52 -14.75
C THR A 116 7.03 4.90 -15.67
N VAL A 117 5.81 4.42 -15.38
CA VAL A 117 4.61 4.77 -16.17
C VAL A 117 4.35 6.27 -16.13
N PHE A 118 4.41 6.92 -14.96
CA PHE A 118 4.23 8.37 -14.87
C PHE A 118 5.32 9.15 -15.60
N VAL A 119 6.58 8.76 -15.48
CA VAL A 119 7.70 9.44 -16.15
C VAL A 119 7.62 9.30 -17.68
N LEU A 120 7.15 8.16 -18.20
CA LEU A 120 7.05 7.93 -19.64
C LEU A 120 5.80 8.57 -20.27
N PHE A 121 4.64 8.50 -19.60
CA PHE A 121 3.35 8.87 -20.20
C PHE A 121 2.74 10.16 -19.66
N ALA A 122 3.26 10.70 -18.55
CA ALA A 122 2.72 11.90 -17.92
C ALA A 122 3.80 12.93 -17.58
N ARG A 123 4.96 12.88 -18.25
CA ARG A 123 6.13 13.73 -17.98
C ARG A 123 5.80 15.22 -17.91
N GLU A 124 4.88 15.67 -18.76
CA GLU A 124 4.47 17.07 -18.90
C GLU A 124 3.76 17.61 -17.64
N HIS A 125 3.20 16.72 -16.82
CA HIS A 125 2.51 17.06 -15.57
C HIS A 125 3.42 16.96 -14.34
N ILE A 126 4.72 16.69 -14.54
CA ILE A 126 5.68 16.45 -13.45
C ILE A 126 6.55 17.68 -13.24
N ASP A 127 6.35 18.33 -12.09
CA ASP A 127 7.30 19.31 -11.57
C ASP A 127 8.46 18.58 -10.86
N TRP A 128 9.63 18.60 -11.51
CA TRP A 128 10.83 17.91 -11.01
C TRP A 128 11.39 18.51 -9.72
N LEU A 129 11.16 19.80 -9.46
CA LEU A 129 11.56 20.42 -8.20
C LEU A 129 10.69 19.89 -7.07
N VAL A 130 9.37 19.81 -7.28
CA VAL A 130 8.44 19.22 -6.31
C VAL A 130 8.78 17.74 -6.08
N VAL A 131 9.07 16.97 -7.14
CA VAL A 131 9.52 15.58 -7.01
C VAL A 131 10.79 15.48 -6.16
N LEU A 132 11.79 16.32 -6.40
CA LEU A 132 13.03 16.32 -5.62
C LEU A 132 12.78 16.62 -4.14
N LEU A 133 11.96 17.64 -3.83
CA LEU A 133 11.61 18.00 -2.47
C LEU A 133 10.87 16.86 -1.75
N ILE A 134 9.89 16.24 -2.43
CA ILE A 134 9.16 15.08 -1.89
C ILE A 134 10.09 13.88 -1.71
N ALA A 135 10.98 13.60 -2.66
CA ALA A 135 11.90 12.47 -2.60
C ALA A 135 12.87 12.61 -1.42
N VAL A 136 13.50 13.79 -1.25
CA VAL A 136 14.41 14.07 -0.13
C VAL A 136 13.66 14.02 1.20
N GLY A 137 12.49 14.67 1.28
CA GLY A 137 11.65 14.66 2.48
C GLY A 137 11.20 13.26 2.88
N ALA A 138 10.74 12.46 1.91
CA ALA A 138 10.32 11.08 2.13
C ALA A 138 11.50 10.16 2.49
N PHE A 139 12.69 10.39 1.93
CA PHE A 139 13.88 9.62 2.27
C PHE A 139 14.32 9.88 3.72
N ILE A 140 14.48 11.15 4.09
CA ILE A 140 14.86 11.55 5.45
C ILE A 140 13.77 11.13 6.44
N GLY A 141 12.51 11.43 6.14
CA GLY A 141 11.35 11.05 6.95
C GLY A 141 11.21 9.53 7.08
N GLY A 142 11.54 8.76 6.05
CA GLY A 142 11.54 7.31 6.06
C GLY A 142 12.60 6.75 7.02
N ILE A 143 13.83 7.30 7.01
CA ILE A 143 14.90 6.90 7.93
C ILE A 143 14.53 7.24 9.37
N ILE A 144 14.10 8.48 9.63
CA ILE A 144 13.71 8.94 10.96
C ILE A 144 12.51 8.14 11.45
N GLY A 145 11.49 7.98 10.60
CA GLY A 145 10.27 7.23 10.89
C GLY A 145 10.55 5.76 11.17
N ALA A 146 11.47 5.11 10.45
CA ALA A 146 11.86 3.73 10.73
C ALA A 146 12.58 3.60 12.08
N ARG A 147 13.41 4.58 12.47
CA ARG A 147 14.14 4.57 13.74
C ARG A 147 13.25 4.92 14.94
N VAL A 148 12.48 5.99 14.83
CA VAL A 148 11.60 6.51 15.90
C VAL A 148 10.33 5.68 16.00
N GLY A 149 9.71 5.32 14.88
CA GLY A 149 8.45 4.57 14.84
C GLY A 149 8.53 3.20 15.52
N ARG A 150 9.71 2.56 15.52
CA ARG A 150 9.95 1.31 16.27
C ARG A 150 9.90 1.47 17.79
N ARG A 151 10.04 2.70 18.30
CA ARG A 151 9.95 3.03 19.74
C ARG A 151 8.54 3.47 20.15
N ILE A 152 7.67 3.78 19.21
CA ILE A 152 6.30 4.25 19.49
C ILE A 152 5.40 3.04 19.77
N PRO A 153 4.58 3.05 20.84
CA PRO A 153 3.60 2.01 21.09
C PRO A 153 2.68 1.80 19.87
N PRO A 154 2.37 0.55 19.48
CA PRO A 154 1.60 0.26 18.26
C PRO A 154 0.25 0.99 18.16
N ASN A 155 -0.40 1.25 19.30
CA ASN A 155 -1.68 1.95 19.34
C ASN A 155 -1.51 3.46 19.12
N ALA A 156 -0.45 4.06 19.65
CA ALA A 156 -0.13 5.48 19.43
C ALA A 156 0.25 5.74 17.97
N LEU A 157 1.05 4.85 17.36
CA LEU A 157 1.38 4.94 15.94
C LEU A 157 0.12 4.87 15.06
N ARG A 158 -0.80 3.96 15.38
CA ARG A 158 -2.09 3.85 14.69
C ARG A 158 -2.96 5.09 14.87
N ALA A 159 -3.06 5.60 16.10
CA ALA A 159 -3.79 6.84 16.39
C ALA A 159 -3.23 8.04 15.58
N LEU A 160 -1.90 8.15 15.48
CA LEU A 160 -1.25 9.17 14.67
C LEU A 160 -1.60 9.04 13.18
N ILE A 161 -1.52 7.84 12.61
CA ILE A 161 -1.89 7.59 11.20
C ILE A 161 -3.36 7.98 10.95
N ILE A 162 -4.26 7.65 11.88
CA ILE A 162 -5.68 7.99 11.78
C ILE A 162 -5.89 9.49 11.87
N ALA A 163 -5.25 10.18 12.82
CA ALA A 163 -5.36 11.62 12.95
C ALA A 163 -4.93 12.33 11.65
N ILE A 164 -3.79 11.93 11.07
CA ILE A 164 -3.31 12.48 9.79
C ILE A 164 -4.29 12.18 8.66
N GLY A 165 -4.79 10.95 8.55
CA GLY A 165 -5.74 10.58 7.51
C GLY A 165 -7.09 11.30 7.63
N LEU A 166 -7.60 11.49 8.85
CA LEU A 166 -8.80 12.27 9.11
C LEU A 166 -8.61 13.74 8.72
N VAL A 167 -7.47 14.34 9.07
CA VAL A 167 -7.14 15.70 8.63
C VAL A 167 -7.08 15.79 7.10
N ALA A 168 -6.47 14.81 6.44
CA ALA A 168 -6.43 14.76 4.97
C ALA A 168 -7.83 14.67 4.35
N ILE A 169 -8.70 13.81 4.89
CA ILE A 169 -10.10 13.67 4.43
C ILE A 169 -10.87 14.98 4.64
N VAL A 170 -10.78 15.58 5.83
CA VAL A 170 -11.45 16.85 6.12
C VAL A 170 -10.97 17.94 5.18
N LYS A 171 -9.66 18.07 4.98
CA LYS A 171 -9.08 19.02 4.03
C LYS A 171 -9.62 18.79 2.63
N LEU A 172 -9.64 17.54 2.15
CA LEU A 172 -10.03 17.26 0.77
C LEU A 172 -11.53 17.46 0.50
N VAL A 173 -12.38 17.18 1.49
CA VAL A 173 -13.85 17.25 1.35
C VAL A 173 -14.36 18.67 1.63
N TRP A 174 -13.80 19.36 2.63
CA TRP A 174 -14.28 20.68 3.06
C TRP A 174 -13.48 21.85 2.47
N PHE A 175 -12.23 21.63 2.03
CA PHE A 175 -11.36 22.64 1.43
C PHE A 175 -10.71 22.13 0.11
N PRO A 176 -11.54 21.86 -0.92
CA PRO A 176 -11.10 21.25 -2.18
C PRO A 176 -10.11 22.10 -2.98
#